data_AF-A0A3C0Y588-F1
#
_entry.id   AF-A0A3C0Y588-F1
#
_cell.length_a   1.000
_cell.length_b   1.000
_cell.length_c   1.000
_cell.angle_alpha   90.00
_cell.angle_beta   90.00
_cell.angle_gamma   90.00
#
_symmetry.space_group_name_H-M   'P 1'
#
loop_
_entity.id
_entity.type
_entity.pdbx_description
1 polymer ?
#
loop_
_entity_poly.entity_id
_entity_poly.type
_entity_poly.pdbx_seq_one_letter_code
_entity_poly.pdbx_strand_id
1 'polypeptide(L)'
;MKATHTTTLAATLAATVLMAAANLATAQTAPTTKTVKPAVAGTKPAATAAKKKHAVSASRTRLKSDAKNMAAGIEAAEAALTPAELAIAERVQVGHLPCELGASVTLVQDAKAPGYFDMQGKNFKYRMFPVLTSTGAIRLEDQKAGAVWLQLANKSMLMNQKLGIRLADECMSPAQMVVAENLKLNPPPSILDAPKPVATPTAIAAVEPPAAAPTLPAPAAR
;
A
#
# COMPACT_ATOMS: atom_id res chain seq x y z
N MET A 1 2.58 60.78 -36.92
CA MET A 1 2.88 61.84 -35.94
C MET A 1 3.12 61.19 -34.58
N LYS A 2 4.39 61.19 -34.13
CA LYS A 2 4.93 61.32 -32.75
C LYS A 2 4.23 60.59 -31.59
N ALA A 3 4.89 59.90 -30.65
CA ALA A 3 6.30 59.69 -30.41
C ALA A 3 6.50 58.51 -29.41
N THR A 4 7.64 57.86 -29.57
CA THR A 4 8.26 56.82 -28.76
C THR A 4 8.72 57.35 -27.39
N HIS A 5 8.54 56.59 -26.31
CA HIS A 5 9.28 56.78 -25.06
C HIS A 5 9.88 55.46 -24.56
N THR A 6 11.10 55.22 -25.00
CA THR A 6 12.14 54.46 -24.30
C THR A 6 12.83 55.38 -23.30
N THR A 7 12.89 55.01 -22.02
CA THR A 7 13.87 55.57 -21.07
C THR A 7 14.35 54.51 -20.10
N THR A 8 15.57 54.03 -20.34
CA THR A 8 16.48 53.36 -19.41
C THR A 8 17.02 54.35 -18.38
N LEU A 9 17.09 53.96 -17.10
CA LEU A 9 18.07 54.51 -16.16
C LEU A 9 18.72 53.36 -15.39
N ALA A 10 20.02 53.18 -15.64
CA ALA A 10 20.93 52.37 -14.84
C ALA A 10 21.64 53.30 -13.85
N ALA A 11 21.79 52.87 -12.60
CA ALA A 11 22.87 53.34 -11.71
C ALA A 11 23.11 52.33 -10.59
N THR A 12 24.25 51.68 -10.71
CA THR A 12 24.97 50.82 -9.77
C THR A 12 25.45 51.56 -8.52
N LEU A 13 25.53 50.87 -7.37
CA LEU A 13 26.59 51.10 -6.39
C LEU A 13 26.91 49.80 -5.64
N ALA A 14 28.19 49.47 -5.69
CA ALA A 14 28.85 48.28 -5.16
C ALA A 14 29.70 48.64 -3.93
N ALA A 15 30.36 47.61 -3.38
CA ALA A 15 31.50 47.61 -2.45
C ALA A 15 31.13 47.55 -0.94
N THR A 16 31.24 46.41 -0.23
CA THR A 16 32.39 45.58 0.22
C THR A 16 33.21 46.15 1.39
N VAL A 17 33.47 45.35 2.45
CA VAL A 17 34.82 44.93 2.96
C VAL A 17 34.85 44.57 4.47
N LEU A 18 35.36 43.34 4.75
CA LEU A 18 36.18 42.77 5.87
C LEU A 18 35.88 42.99 7.37
N MET A 19 35.96 41.90 8.16
CA MET A 19 37.18 41.42 8.88
C MET A 19 36.93 40.03 9.53
N ALA A 20 37.71 39.00 9.19
CA ALA A 20 38.88 38.42 9.90
C ALA A 20 38.49 37.37 10.98
N ALA A 21 38.70 36.06 10.76
CA ALA A 21 39.94 35.26 10.83
C ALA A 21 40.34 34.83 12.26
N ALA A 22 40.24 33.52 12.53
CA ALA A 22 41.12 32.79 13.45
C ALA A 22 41.19 31.32 13.01
N ASN A 23 42.35 30.94 12.47
CA ASN A 23 42.77 29.56 12.29
C ASN A 23 43.25 29.02 13.64
N LEU A 24 43.09 27.72 13.89
CA LEU A 24 44.14 26.93 14.53
C LEU A 24 44.15 25.51 13.94
N ALA A 25 45.26 25.21 13.27
CA ALA A 25 45.64 23.90 12.77
C ALA A 25 45.84 22.89 13.93
N THR A 26 45.75 21.59 13.69
CA THR A 26 46.96 20.79 13.43
C THR A 26 46.60 19.49 12.72
N ALA A 27 47.13 19.32 11.51
CA ALA A 27 47.43 18.03 10.90
C ALA A 27 48.85 17.62 11.32
N GLN A 28 49.07 16.35 11.62
CA GLN A 28 50.41 15.77 11.81
C GLN A 28 50.68 14.73 10.72
N THR A 29 51.71 14.98 9.92
CA THR A 29 52.33 14.02 8.99
C THR A 29 53.71 13.59 9.52
N ALA A 30 53.97 12.28 9.42
CA ALA A 30 55.21 11.46 9.37
C ALA A 30 56.61 12.14 9.53
N PRO A 31 57.65 11.45 10.09
CA PRO A 31 58.45 10.50 9.29
C PRO A 31 59.16 9.35 10.05
N THR A 32 59.84 8.52 9.25
CA THR A 32 60.64 7.30 9.48
C THR A 32 61.87 7.41 10.40
N THR A 33 62.21 6.32 11.12
CA THR A 33 63.59 5.89 11.37
C THR A 33 63.72 4.35 11.44
N LYS A 34 64.84 3.88 10.90
CA LYS A 34 65.24 2.49 10.63
C LYS A 34 65.89 1.85 11.87
N THR A 35 65.70 0.54 12.11
CA THR A 35 66.75 -0.36 12.66
C THR A 35 66.51 -1.85 12.27
N VAL A 36 67.36 -2.34 11.35
CA VAL A 36 68.13 -3.62 11.30
C VAL A 36 67.47 -5.01 11.56
N LYS A 37 67.61 -5.83 10.50
CA LYS A 37 67.53 -7.30 10.26
C LYS A 37 68.43 -8.16 11.20
N PRO A 38 68.13 -9.45 11.56
CA PRO A 38 68.30 -10.66 10.71
C PRO A 38 67.16 -11.69 10.79
N ALA A 39 66.59 -12.14 9.66
CA ALA A 39 67.04 -13.24 8.79
C ALA A 39 66.98 -14.64 9.44
N VAL A 40 66.01 -15.47 9.04
CA VAL A 40 66.25 -16.86 8.56
C VAL A 40 65.16 -17.27 7.54
N ALA A 41 65.58 -18.05 6.56
CA ALA A 41 64.94 -18.52 5.34
C ALA A 41 63.73 -19.47 5.51
N GLY A 42 62.96 -19.65 4.43
CA GLY A 42 62.00 -20.75 4.31
C GLY A 42 61.01 -20.66 3.13
N THR A 43 61.49 -20.86 1.90
CA THR A 43 60.85 -21.54 0.75
C THR A 43 59.32 -21.77 0.67
N LYS A 44 58.71 -21.27 -0.43
CA LYS A 44 57.47 -21.75 -1.13
C LYS A 44 57.60 -23.25 -1.52
N PRO A 45 56.56 -24.05 -1.91
CA PRO A 45 55.20 -23.68 -2.34
C PRO A 45 54.00 -24.62 -2.05
N ALA A 46 52.80 -24.09 -2.31
CA ALA A 46 51.57 -24.74 -2.80
C ALA A 46 51.01 -26.01 -2.12
N ALA A 47 49.80 -25.90 -1.57
CA ALA A 47 48.78 -26.96 -1.65
C ALA A 47 47.36 -26.36 -1.55
N THR A 48 46.68 -26.36 -2.68
CA THR A 48 45.24 -26.17 -2.85
C THR A 48 44.48 -27.30 -2.15
N ALA A 49 43.94 -27.05 -0.96
CA ALA A 49 42.92 -27.91 -0.38
C ALA A 49 41.54 -27.38 -0.79
N ALA A 50 41.10 -27.78 -1.99
CA ALA A 50 39.71 -27.69 -2.38
C ALA A 50 38.87 -28.48 -1.36
N LYS A 51 38.17 -27.77 -0.47
CA LYS A 51 37.12 -28.37 0.37
C LYS A 51 36.08 -28.99 -0.57
N LYS A 52 36.11 -30.32 -0.65
CA LYS A 52 35.09 -31.12 -1.34
C LYS A 52 33.73 -30.67 -0.83
N LYS A 53 32.93 -30.05 -1.71
CA LYS A 53 31.52 -29.82 -1.45
C LYS A 53 30.89 -31.20 -1.27
N HIS A 54 30.48 -31.53 -0.05
CA HIS A 54 29.70 -32.73 0.21
C HIS A 54 28.47 -32.69 -0.70
N ALA A 55 28.40 -33.61 -1.67
CA ALA A 55 27.20 -33.81 -2.46
C ALA A 55 26.08 -34.16 -1.48
N VAL A 56 25.10 -33.27 -1.37
CA VAL A 56 23.90 -33.50 -0.60
C VAL A 56 23.25 -34.77 -1.15
N SER A 57 23.09 -35.80 -0.31
CA SER A 57 22.42 -37.05 -0.71
C SER A 57 21.07 -36.75 -1.36
N ALA A 58 20.75 -37.43 -2.45
CA ALA A 58 19.51 -37.27 -3.21
C ALA A 58 18.25 -37.30 -2.32
N SER A 59 18.29 -38.04 -1.20
CA SER A 59 17.21 -38.08 -0.21
C SER A 59 17.04 -36.75 0.56
N ARG A 60 18.13 -36.08 0.94
CA ARG A 60 18.04 -34.74 1.57
C ARG A 60 17.57 -33.68 0.57
N THR A 61 17.93 -33.83 -0.70
CA THR A 61 17.44 -32.95 -1.77
C THR A 61 15.93 -33.13 -2.00
N ARG A 62 15.43 -34.38 -2.01
CA ARG A 62 13.98 -34.67 -2.09
C ARG A 62 13.20 -34.15 -0.89
N LEU A 63 13.67 -34.39 0.33
CA LEU A 63 13.01 -33.85 1.54
C LEU A 63 12.96 -32.31 1.54
N LYS A 64 14.01 -31.65 1.04
CA LYS A 64 14.06 -30.18 0.88
C LYS A 64 13.08 -29.70 -0.19
N SER A 65 12.91 -30.42 -1.30
CA SER A 65 11.95 -30.07 -2.34
C SER A 65 10.51 -30.31 -1.89
N ASP A 66 10.24 -31.42 -1.21
CA ASP A 66 8.91 -31.75 -0.72
C ASP A 66 8.46 -30.75 0.34
N ALA A 67 9.35 -30.38 1.28
CA ALA A 67 9.07 -29.32 2.24
C ALA A 67 8.81 -27.96 1.56
N LYS A 68 9.54 -27.62 0.49
CA LYS A 68 9.28 -26.40 -0.29
C LYS A 68 7.95 -26.45 -1.03
N ASN A 69 7.58 -27.60 -1.58
CA ASN A 69 6.32 -27.77 -2.30
C ASN A 69 5.13 -27.70 -1.33
N MET A 70 5.25 -28.28 -0.14
CA MET A 70 4.24 -28.18 0.92
C MET A 70 4.12 -26.75 1.44
N ALA A 71 5.24 -26.05 1.67
CA ALA A 71 5.21 -24.64 2.03
C ALA A 71 4.57 -23.79 0.93
N ALA A 72 4.87 -24.06 -0.35
CA ALA A 72 4.23 -23.37 -1.46
C ALA A 72 2.72 -23.67 -1.57
N GLY A 73 2.29 -24.89 -1.25
CA GLY A 73 0.88 -25.26 -1.22
C GLY A 73 0.10 -24.57 -0.10
N ILE A 74 0.72 -24.44 1.09
CA ILE A 74 0.12 -23.70 2.22
C ILE A 74 0.06 -22.20 1.91
N GLU A 75 1.14 -21.61 1.40
CA GLU A 75 1.13 -20.19 0.98
C GLU A 75 0.12 -19.93 -0.14
N ALA A 76 -0.08 -20.87 -1.06
CA ALA A 76 -1.10 -20.76 -2.10
C ALA A 76 -2.53 -20.87 -1.53
N ALA A 77 -2.74 -21.69 -0.50
CA ALA A 77 -4.02 -21.79 0.19
C ALA A 77 -4.31 -20.54 1.05
N GLU A 78 -3.28 -19.97 1.68
CA GLU A 78 -3.39 -18.74 2.49
C GLU A 78 -3.49 -17.48 1.62
N ALA A 79 -2.97 -17.53 0.39
CA ALA A 79 -3.15 -16.50 -0.63
C ALA A 79 -4.46 -16.63 -1.42
N ALA A 80 -5.20 -17.74 -1.26
CA ALA A 80 -6.50 -17.90 -1.89
C ALA A 80 -7.53 -17.08 -1.09
N LEU A 81 -7.84 -15.89 -1.59
CA LEU A 81 -8.91 -15.08 -1.02
C LEU A 81 -10.23 -15.86 -1.00
N THR A 82 -10.99 -15.70 0.08
CA THR A 82 -12.34 -16.25 0.17
C THR A 82 -13.27 -15.57 -0.85
N PRO A 83 -14.38 -16.20 -1.24
CA PRO A 83 -15.35 -15.57 -2.15
C PRO A 83 -15.88 -14.23 -1.63
N ALA A 84 -16.03 -14.09 -0.31
CA ALA A 84 -16.48 -12.86 0.32
C ALA A 84 -15.44 -11.73 0.20
N GLU A 85 -14.16 -12.05 0.34
CA GLU A 85 -13.06 -11.10 0.13
C GLU A 85 -12.93 -10.70 -1.34
N LEU A 86 -13.14 -11.63 -2.27
CA LEU A 86 -13.14 -11.34 -3.70
C LEU A 86 -14.31 -10.40 -4.09
N ALA A 87 -15.50 -10.60 -3.51
CA ALA A 87 -16.63 -9.69 -3.70
C ALA A 87 -16.36 -8.27 -3.15
N ILE A 88 -15.54 -8.14 -2.09
CA ILE A 88 -15.07 -6.83 -1.64
C ILE A 88 -14.13 -6.22 -2.67
N ALA A 89 -13.20 -7.02 -3.22
CA ALA A 89 -12.23 -6.55 -4.20
C ALA A 89 -12.87 -5.91 -5.43
N GLU A 90 -14.01 -6.45 -5.90
CA GLU A 90 -14.77 -5.90 -7.03
C GLU A 90 -15.32 -4.49 -6.78
N ARG A 91 -15.56 -4.13 -5.52
CA ARG A 91 -16.13 -2.84 -5.11
C ARG A 91 -15.07 -1.78 -4.83
N VAL A 92 -13.80 -2.17 -4.74
CA VAL A 92 -12.67 -1.29 -4.40
C VAL A 92 -12.55 -0.19 -5.46
N GLN A 93 -12.48 1.05 -4.98
CA GLN A 93 -12.25 2.21 -5.85
C GLN A 93 -10.75 2.28 -6.18
N VAL A 94 -10.40 2.08 -7.45
CA VAL A 94 -9.02 2.06 -7.95
C VAL A 94 -8.70 3.30 -8.78
N GLY A 95 -7.43 3.46 -9.14
CA GLY A 95 -6.91 4.54 -9.98
C GLY A 95 -5.97 5.47 -9.23
N HIS A 96 -5.87 6.71 -9.71
CA HIS A 96 -5.14 7.78 -9.02
C HIS A 96 -6.11 8.55 -8.13
N LEU A 97 -5.91 8.45 -6.82
CA LEU A 97 -6.74 9.11 -5.82
C LEU A 97 -5.97 10.32 -5.26
N PRO A 98 -6.37 11.56 -5.63
CA PRO A 98 -5.87 12.74 -4.95
C PRO A 98 -6.35 12.75 -3.51
N CYS A 99 -5.47 13.16 -2.60
CA CYS A 99 -5.70 13.22 -1.16
C CYS A 99 -5.49 14.65 -0.66
N GLU A 100 -5.74 14.86 0.64
CA GLU A 100 -5.51 16.13 1.32
C GLU A 100 -4.02 16.53 1.33
N LEU A 101 -3.71 17.80 1.60
CA LEU A 101 -2.35 18.39 1.60
C LEU A 101 -1.51 18.14 0.33
N GLY A 102 -2.16 17.85 -0.81
CA GLY A 102 -1.47 17.55 -2.07
C GLY A 102 -0.81 16.17 -2.12
N ALA A 103 -1.14 15.28 -1.18
CA ALA A 103 -0.77 13.87 -1.29
C ALA A 103 -1.58 13.17 -2.38
N SER A 104 -1.09 12.03 -2.85
CA SER A 104 -1.83 11.17 -3.77
C SER A 104 -1.47 9.71 -3.56
N VAL A 105 -2.44 8.85 -3.80
CA VAL A 105 -2.31 7.39 -3.75
C VAL A 105 -2.74 6.82 -5.08
N THR A 106 -1.90 5.99 -5.68
CA THR A 106 -2.30 5.18 -6.84
C THR A 106 -2.58 3.77 -6.36
N LEU A 107 -3.78 3.29 -6.61
CA LEU A 107 -4.25 1.96 -6.24
C LEU A 107 -4.62 1.18 -7.49
N VAL A 108 -4.05 0.01 -7.69
CA VAL A 108 -4.25 -0.81 -8.89
C VAL A 108 -4.55 -2.25 -8.47
N GLN A 109 -5.47 -2.92 -9.16
CA GLN A 109 -5.68 -4.36 -9.00
C GLN A 109 -4.52 -5.12 -9.64
N ASP A 110 -4.02 -6.16 -8.97
CA ASP A 110 -3.03 -7.04 -9.59
C ASP A 110 -3.71 -8.00 -10.58
N ALA A 111 -3.38 -7.86 -11.86
CA ALA A 111 -3.85 -8.74 -12.92
C ALA A 111 -3.38 -10.20 -12.76
N LYS A 112 -2.27 -10.45 -12.04
CA LYS A 112 -1.72 -11.79 -11.82
C LYS A 112 -2.36 -12.50 -10.63
N ALA A 113 -2.95 -11.75 -9.71
CA ALA A 113 -3.55 -12.26 -8.50
C ALA A 113 -4.83 -11.47 -8.19
N PRO A 114 -5.98 -11.86 -8.78
CA PRO A 114 -7.26 -11.23 -8.54
C PRO A 114 -7.55 -11.14 -7.03
N GLY A 115 -8.01 -9.98 -6.58
CA GLY A 115 -8.23 -9.71 -5.15
C GLY A 115 -7.05 -9.04 -4.44
N TYR A 116 -5.85 -9.06 -5.01
CA TYR A 116 -4.74 -8.26 -4.51
C TYR A 116 -4.67 -6.89 -5.17
N PHE A 117 -4.12 -5.94 -4.42
CA PHE A 117 -3.97 -4.56 -4.86
C PHE A 117 -2.55 -4.07 -4.61
N ASP A 118 -1.97 -3.45 -5.62
CA ASP A 118 -0.72 -2.73 -5.49
C ASP A 118 -1.04 -1.25 -5.23
N MET A 119 -0.63 -0.80 -4.04
CA MET A 119 -0.80 0.58 -3.61
C MET A 119 0.56 1.28 -3.61
N GLN A 120 0.61 2.47 -4.21
CA GLN A 120 1.80 3.29 -4.20
C GLN A 120 1.48 4.76 -3.91
N GLY A 121 2.33 5.40 -3.14
CA GLY A 121 2.35 6.84 -2.94
C GLY A 121 3.75 7.38 -3.15
N LYS A 122 4.03 8.57 -2.61
CA LYS A 122 5.33 9.24 -2.78
C LYS A 122 6.53 8.40 -2.30
N ASN A 123 6.43 7.85 -1.08
CA ASN A 123 7.54 7.16 -0.40
C ASN A 123 7.17 5.76 0.11
N PHE A 124 6.08 5.18 -0.38
CA PHE A 124 5.63 3.87 0.08
C PHE A 124 5.05 3.07 -1.08
N LYS A 125 5.18 1.74 -0.95
CA LYS A 125 4.53 0.74 -1.80
C LYS A 125 4.06 -0.39 -0.92
N TYR A 126 2.80 -0.77 -1.06
CA TYR A 126 2.16 -1.83 -0.28
C TYR A 126 1.44 -2.80 -1.19
N ARG A 127 1.46 -4.07 -0.77
CA ARG A 127 0.74 -5.16 -1.41
C ARG A 127 -0.44 -5.48 -0.50
N MET A 128 -1.62 -5.03 -0.87
CA MET A 128 -2.79 -5.08 0.00
C MET A 128 -3.77 -6.15 -0.44
N PHE A 129 -4.50 -6.72 0.52
CA PHE A 129 -5.62 -7.64 0.28
C PHE A 129 -6.83 -7.19 1.11
N PRO A 130 -8.06 -7.42 0.63
CA PRO A 130 -9.29 -7.10 1.34
C PRO A 130 -9.47 -7.97 2.57
N VAL A 131 -9.99 -7.36 3.63
CA VAL A 131 -10.35 -8.01 4.89
C VAL A 131 -11.81 -7.74 5.16
N LEU A 132 -12.54 -8.76 5.60
CA LEU A 132 -13.93 -8.64 5.99
C LEU A 132 -14.09 -7.64 7.14
N THR A 133 -15.06 -6.74 7.00
CA THR A 133 -15.44 -5.80 8.05
C THR A 133 -16.91 -5.96 8.38
N SER A 134 -17.27 -5.78 9.65
CA SER A 134 -18.67 -5.79 10.10
C SER A 134 -19.43 -4.53 9.70
N THR A 135 -18.72 -3.41 9.50
CA THR A 135 -19.32 -2.12 9.14
C THR A 135 -19.63 -1.96 7.66
N GLY A 136 -19.19 -2.91 6.82
CA GLY A 136 -19.38 -2.86 5.37
C GLY A 136 -18.45 -1.87 4.65
N ALA A 137 -17.59 -1.16 5.37
CA ALA A 137 -16.52 -0.35 4.79
C ALA A 137 -15.45 -1.26 4.20
N ILE A 138 -14.90 -0.86 3.05
CA ILE A 138 -13.85 -1.64 2.40
C ILE A 138 -12.56 -1.40 3.17
N ARG A 139 -11.94 -2.48 3.66
CA ARG A 139 -10.65 -2.43 4.33
C ARG A 139 -9.66 -3.30 3.57
N LEU A 140 -8.56 -2.72 3.14
CA LEU A 140 -7.42 -3.45 2.58
C LEU A 140 -6.25 -3.39 3.56
N GLU A 141 -5.52 -4.49 3.69
CA GLU A 141 -4.40 -4.59 4.61
C GLU A 141 -3.14 -5.12 3.93
N ASP A 142 -2.00 -4.60 4.37
CA ASP A 142 -0.70 -5.24 4.26
C ASP A 142 -0.21 -5.49 5.70
N GLN A 143 -0.49 -6.67 6.23
CA GLN A 143 -0.13 -7.03 7.61
C GLN A 143 1.39 -7.02 7.84
N LYS A 144 2.18 -7.30 6.80
CA LYS A 144 3.65 -7.32 6.87
C LYS A 144 4.18 -5.90 7.02
N ALA A 145 3.66 -4.94 6.27
CA ALA A 145 4.04 -3.53 6.39
C ALA A 145 3.29 -2.77 7.50
N GLY A 146 2.15 -3.31 7.98
CA GLY A 146 1.25 -2.62 8.90
C GLY A 146 0.37 -1.56 8.24
N ALA A 147 0.27 -1.55 6.91
CA ALA A 147 -0.52 -0.56 6.19
C ALA A 147 -1.99 -1.01 6.12
N VAL A 148 -2.89 -0.08 6.39
CA VAL A 148 -4.35 -0.30 6.34
C VAL A 148 -5.01 0.83 5.58
N TRP A 149 -5.68 0.44 4.51
CA TRP A 149 -6.47 1.31 3.68
C TRP A 149 -7.94 1.13 4.01
N LEU A 150 -8.62 2.24 4.28
CA LEU A 150 -10.04 2.25 4.55
C LEU A 150 -10.73 3.08 3.47
N GLN A 151 -11.64 2.47 2.72
CA GLN A 151 -12.54 3.19 1.82
C GLN A 151 -13.93 3.25 2.43
N LEU A 152 -14.33 4.48 2.74
CA LEU A 152 -15.69 4.84 3.09
C LEU A 152 -16.43 5.25 1.82
N ALA A 153 -17.74 5.48 1.94
CA ALA A 153 -18.58 5.80 0.79
C ALA A 153 -18.14 7.08 0.04
N ASN A 154 -17.63 8.07 0.77
CA ASN A 154 -17.28 9.40 0.24
C ASN A 154 -15.78 9.72 0.27
N LYS A 155 -14.98 8.99 1.05
CA LYS A 155 -13.53 9.23 1.17
C LYS A 155 -12.77 7.97 1.55
N SER A 156 -11.48 7.98 1.26
CA SER A 156 -10.55 6.91 1.62
C SER A 156 -9.40 7.47 2.46
N MET A 157 -8.76 6.62 3.24
CA MET A 157 -7.59 6.98 4.03
C MET A 157 -6.62 5.81 4.19
N LEU A 158 -5.34 6.12 4.27
CA LEU A 158 -4.24 5.18 4.48
C LEU A 158 -3.58 5.44 5.83
N MET A 159 -3.51 4.41 6.64
CA MET A 159 -2.86 4.44 7.95
C MET A 159 -1.78 3.37 8.03
N ASN A 160 -0.66 3.67 8.67
CA ASN A 160 0.28 2.65 9.12
C ASN A 160 0.00 2.35 10.59
N GLN A 161 -0.63 1.22 10.87
CA GLN A 161 -1.00 0.82 12.24
C GLN A 161 0.22 0.53 13.11
N LYS A 162 1.33 0.05 12.55
CA LYS A 162 2.55 -0.24 13.32
C LYS A 162 3.22 1.03 13.81
N LEU A 163 3.17 2.09 13.01
CA LEU A 163 3.75 3.39 13.33
C LEU A 163 2.74 4.34 14.00
N GLY A 164 1.45 4.02 13.96
CA GLY A 164 0.38 4.86 14.51
C GLY A 164 0.18 6.18 13.73
N ILE A 165 0.60 6.26 12.47
CA ILE A 165 0.53 7.48 11.66
C ILE A 165 -0.40 7.33 10.46
N ARG A 166 -1.07 8.42 10.09
CA ARG A 166 -1.83 8.53 8.83
C ARG A 166 -0.88 8.96 7.72
N LEU A 167 -0.85 8.19 6.64
CA LEU A 167 0.06 8.41 5.51
C LEU A 167 -0.58 9.24 4.40
N ALA A 168 -1.89 9.07 4.21
CA ALA A 168 -2.67 9.80 3.21
C ALA A 168 -4.13 9.85 3.66
N ASP A 169 -4.74 11.01 3.54
CA ASP A 169 -6.05 11.28 4.13
C ASP A 169 -6.99 11.95 3.15
N GLU A 170 -8.28 11.67 3.32
CA GLU A 170 -9.37 12.19 2.48
C GLU A 170 -9.13 11.99 0.98
N CYS A 171 -8.59 10.83 0.62
CA CYS A 171 -8.40 10.45 -0.76
C CYS A 171 -9.74 10.16 -1.42
N MET A 172 -10.01 10.74 -2.61
CA MET A 172 -11.30 10.59 -3.29
C MET A 172 -11.15 10.01 -4.69
N SER A 173 -11.95 8.99 -5.01
CA SER A 173 -12.20 8.58 -6.40
C SER A 173 -13.31 9.45 -7.03
N PRO A 174 -13.43 9.48 -8.37
CA PRO A 174 -14.53 10.18 -9.03
C PRO A 174 -15.92 9.76 -8.54
N ALA A 175 -16.14 8.45 -8.32
CA ALA A 175 -17.39 7.95 -7.77
C ALA A 175 -17.64 8.46 -6.33
N GLN A 176 -16.59 8.50 -5.52
CA GLN A 176 -16.67 9.00 -4.14
C GLN A 176 -16.95 10.51 -4.08
N MET A 177 -16.47 11.30 -5.05
CA MET A 177 -16.77 12.73 -5.13
C MET A 177 -18.27 13.00 -5.33
N VAL A 178 -18.93 12.21 -6.18
CA VAL A 178 -20.39 12.32 -6.41
C VAL A 178 -21.16 12.01 -5.12
N VAL A 179 -20.76 10.96 -4.40
CA VAL A 179 -21.36 10.61 -3.11
C VAL A 179 -21.11 11.72 -2.08
N ALA A 180 -19.90 12.29 -2.05
CA ALA A 180 -19.56 13.38 -1.16
C ALA A 180 -20.40 14.64 -1.43
N GLU A 181 -20.66 14.96 -2.69
CA GLU A 181 -21.53 16.08 -3.07
C GLU A 181 -23.00 15.82 -2.69
N ASN A 182 -23.50 14.61 -2.96
CA ASN A 182 -24.86 14.24 -2.56
C ASN A 182 -25.06 14.33 -1.05
N LEU A 183 -24.06 13.91 -0.27
CA LEU A 183 -24.10 13.97 1.19
C LEU A 183 -24.08 15.41 1.73
N LYS A 184 -23.47 16.36 1.01
CA LYS A 184 -23.53 17.78 1.36
C LYS A 184 -24.94 18.35 1.15
N LEU A 185 -25.61 17.91 0.07
CA LEU A 185 -26.98 18.34 -0.24
C LEU A 185 -28.01 17.67 0.66
N ASN A 186 -27.77 16.42 1.06
CA ASN A 186 -28.67 15.59 1.85
C ASN A 186 -27.90 14.91 3.00
N PRO A 187 -27.56 15.64 4.07
CA PRO A 187 -26.84 15.05 5.20
C PRO A 187 -27.71 13.99 5.90
N PRO A 188 -27.10 12.97 6.52
CA PRO A 188 -27.83 12.02 7.32
C PRO A 188 -28.53 12.76 8.46
N PRO A 189 -29.73 12.33 8.88
CA PRO A 189 -30.41 12.95 10.00
C PRO A 189 -29.52 12.90 11.25
N SER A 190 -29.38 14.03 11.93
CA SER A 190 -28.60 14.08 13.17
C SER A 190 -29.29 13.22 14.24
N ILE A 191 -28.49 12.50 15.02
CA ILE A 191 -28.99 11.73 16.16
C ILE A 191 -29.53 12.65 17.28
N LEU A 192 -29.11 13.92 17.30
CA LEU A 192 -29.47 14.91 18.32
C LEU A 192 -30.73 15.72 17.98
N ASP A 193 -31.16 15.69 16.71
CA ASP A 193 -32.40 16.34 16.30
C ASP A 193 -33.57 15.43 16.62
N ALA A 194 -34.72 16.00 17.00
CA ALA A 194 -35.94 15.23 17.18
C ALA A 194 -36.21 14.42 15.91
N PRO A 195 -36.57 13.12 16.01
CA PRO A 195 -36.77 12.28 14.85
C PRO A 195 -37.78 12.95 13.91
N LYS A 196 -37.29 13.36 12.74
CA LYS A 196 -38.15 13.87 11.67
C LYS A 196 -39.16 12.76 11.39
N PRO A 197 -40.48 13.03 11.31
CA PRO A 197 -41.45 12.01 10.99
C PRO A 197 -41.03 11.32 9.69
N VAL A 198 -40.54 10.09 9.82
CA VAL A 198 -40.25 9.25 8.66
C VAL A 198 -41.62 8.97 8.07
N ALA A 199 -41.89 9.55 6.89
CA ALA A 199 -43.06 9.19 6.12
C ALA A 199 -43.05 7.67 6.01
N THR A 200 -44.02 7.03 6.67
CA THR A 200 -44.18 5.59 6.70
C THR A 200 -44.22 5.14 5.24
N PRO A 201 -43.32 4.25 4.78
CA PRO A 201 -43.52 3.65 3.48
C PRO A 201 -44.86 2.94 3.57
N THR A 202 -45.84 3.47 2.84
CA THR A 202 -47.15 2.85 2.64
C THR A 202 -46.90 1.38 2.37
N ALA A 203 -47.57 0.56 3.18
CA ALA A 203 -47.49 -0.89 3.19
C ALA A 203 -47.24 -1.45 1.79
N ILE A 204 -46.17 -2.24 1.69
CA ILE A 204 -45.99 -3.22 0.63
C ILE A 204 -47.25 -4.07 0.68
N ALA A 205 -48.13 -3.86 -0.29
CA ALA A 205 -49.31 -4.68 -0.47
C ALA A 205 -48.87 -6.14 -0.49
N ALA A 206 -49.58 -6.93 0.33
CA ALA A 206 -49.40 -8.35 0.46
C ALA A 206 -49.23 -8.99 -0.94
N VAL A 207 -48.07 -9.61 -1.16
CA VAL A 207 -47.95 -10.65 -2.18
C VAL A 207 -48.74 -11.83 -1.64
N GLU A 208 -49.96 -11.95 -2.12
CA GLU A 208 -50.82 -13.12 -1.99
C GLU A 208 -50.06 -14.36 -2.49
N PRO A 209 -50.03 -15.48 -1.75
CA PRO A 209 -49.39 -16.70 -2.22
C PRO A 209 -50.19 -17.27 -3.40
N PRO A 210 -49.55 -17.69 -4.51
CA PRO A 210 -50.29 -18.32 -5.60
C PRO A 210 -50.90 -19.64 -5.12
N ALA A 211 -52.19 -19.77 -5.40
CA ALA A 211 -52.99 -20.94 -5.16
C ALA A 211 -52.37 -22.21 -5.78
N ALA A 212 -52.42 -23.27 -4.97
CA ALA A 212 -52.54 -24.69 -5.32
C ALA A 212 -52.19 -25.13 -6.75
N ALA A 213 -51.10 -25.89 -6.87
CA ALA A 213 -50.92 -26.84 -7.97
C ALA A 213 -51.74 -28.13 -7.70
N PRO A 214 -52.36 -28.74 -8.73
CA PRO A 214 -53.12 -29.98 -8.58
C PRO A 214 -52.19 -31.20 -8.41
N THR A 215 -52.55 -32.05 -7.46
CA THR A 215 -51.94 -33.37 -7.21
C THR A 215 -52.26 -34.34 -8.35
N LEU A 216 -51.22 -34.95 -8.93
CA LEU A 216 -51.32 -36.15 -9.76
C LEU A 216 -51.17 -37.40 -8.86
N PRO A 217 -52.07 -38.39 -8.90
CA PRO A 217 -51.86 -39.66 -8.19
C PRO A 217 -50.85 -40.57 -8.92
N ALA A 218 -50.09 -41.29 -8.08
CA ALA A 218 -49.00 -42.22 -8.41
C ALA A 218 -49.44 -43.45 -9.24
N PRO A 219 -48.50 -44.14 -9.93
CA PRO A 219 -48.82 -45.35 -10.69
C PRO A 219 -49.05 -46.55 -9.76
N ALA A 220 -50.08 -47.34 -10.06
CA ALA A 220 -50.38 -48.59 -9.36
C ALA A 220 -49.36 -49.68 -9.73
N ALA A 221 -48.86 -50.37 -8.71
CA ALA A 221 -48.05 -51.56 -8.84
C ALA A 221 -48.85 -52.74 -9.42
N ARG A 222 -48.26 -53.43 -10.40
CA ARG A 222 -48.41 -54.86 -10.66
C ARG A 222 -47.24 -55.38 -11.47
#